data_AF-A0A024UF33-F1
#
_entry.id   AF-A0A024UF33-F1
#
_cell.length_a   1.000
_cell.length_b   1.000
_cell.length_c   1.000
_cell.angle_alpha   90.00
_cell.angle_beta   90.00
_cell.angle_gamma   90.00
#
_symmetry.space_group_name_H-M   'P 1'
#
loop_
_entity.id
_entity.type
_entity.pdbx_description
1 polymer ?
#
loop_
_entity_poly.entity_id
_entity_poly.type
_entity_poly.pdbx_seq_one_letter_code
_entity_poly.pdbx_strand_id
1 'polypeptide(L)'
;MTNTSHKHSNTNKPKVTFPANVALTIVRQTRGSVFEIHEHQVEQNRQRQHNRPERPHVRVWRWVKGQPEVAIGLWLGWLVGFTICLGYRVYVDMGVEGAAKFWMDHVAVLGVLAGTELICVVVWMVLITGEPGQVATADKDLPALLTQAANGYPPLDQSHCTTCVVAKPIRSKHCASCGVCVARMDHHCVWINNCVGFQNHRLFVAFLIVHLVVLGLYLALFSLYLSSKHTYLEVHLRDSLPEVTIIFWTVVSCMFVAKLLTDQLNGIARNITVNESINWKRYAYLNTTPDTSSAVAMANPFDHGWQANAREFWTRSVNYMALMHVPTPKAPDQTKIISS
;
A
#
# COMPACT_ATOMS: atom_id res chain seq x y z
N MET A 1 65.46 6.46 45.14
CA MET A 1 64.79 6.93 43.92
C MET A 1 65.06 5.90 42.84
N THR A 2 64.36 4.77 42.86
CA THR A 2 63.12 4.48 42.09
C THR A 2 63.38 4.37 40.60
N ASN A 3 63.44 3.12 40.10
CA ASN A 3 62.84 2.83 38.80
C ASN A 3 62.04 1.54 38.92
N THR A 4 60.74 1.68 38.73
CA THR A 4 59.67 0.75 39.07
C THR A 4 59.51 -0.34 38.03
N SER A 5 59.25 -1.56 38.51
CA SER A 5 58.81 -2.71 37.73
C SER A 5 57.37 -2.51 37.23
N HIS A 6 57.06 -2.97 36.02
CA HIS A 6 55.74 -3.54 35.73
C HIS A 6 55.89 -4.85 34.95
N LYS A 7 55.61 -5.95 35.65
CA LYS A 7 55.37 -7.28 35.11
C LYS A 7 54.06 -7.26 34.30
N HIS A 8 54.07 -7.70 33.05
CA HIS A 8 52.84 -8.14 32.37
C HIS A 8 52.51 -9.57 32.83
N SER A 9 51.35 -9.72 33.46
CA SER A 9 50.78 -11.01 33.84
C SER A 9 50.26 -11.74 32.59
N ASN A 10 50.65 -13.00 32.47
CA ASN A 10 50.16 -13.93 31.46
C ASN A 10 48.83 -14.53 31.97
N THR A 11 47.70 -14.03 31.50
CA THR A 11 46.38 -14.58 31.83
C THR A 11 45.96 -15.62 30.80
N ASN A 12 45.77 -16.85 31.29
CA ASN A 12 45.25 -18.02 30.58
C ASN A 12 43.99 -17.69 29.75
N LYS A 13 44.05 -17.88 28.42
CA LYS A 13 42.84 -18.03 27.59
C LYS A 13 42.38 -19.49 27.61
N PRO A 14 41.10 -19.79 27.88
CA PRO A 14 40.61 -21.16 27.84
C PRO A 14 40.62 -21.70 26.39
N LYS A 15 41.15 -22.90 26.20
CA LYS A 15 41.01 -23.66 24.94
C LYS A 15 39.55 -24.10 24.81
N VAL A 16 38.86 -23.56 23.81
CA VAL A 16 37.51 -24.01 23.44
C VAL A 16 37.64 -25.39 22.77
N THR A 17 37.10 -26.43 23.39
CA THR A 17 37.00 -27.78 22.82
C THR A 17 35.66 -27.95 22.12
N PHE A 18 35.67 -28.36 20.85
CA PHE A 18 34.48 -28.67 20.07
C PHE A 18 34.12 -30.18 20.17
N PRO A 19 32.84 -30.55 20.16
CA PRO A 19 32.40 -31.95 20.17
C PRO A 19 32.73 -32.66 18.85
N ALA A 20 32.95 -33.98 18.91
CA ALA A 20 33.54 -34.82 17.85
C ALA A 20 32.72 -34.93 16.54
N ASN A 21 31.52 -34.36 16.51
CA ASN A 21 30.53 -34.43 15.43
C ASN A 21 30.38 -33.11 14.66
N VAL A 22 31.27 -32.13 14.86
CA VAL A 22 31.38 -30.93 14.04
C VAL A 22 32.42 -31.15 12.94
N ALA A 23 31.98 -31.39 11.71
CA ALA A 23 32.88 -31.42 10.55
C ALA A 23 33.36 -30.00 10.23
N LEU A 24 34.56 -29.65 10.70
CA LEU A 24 35.26 -28.44 10.27
C LEU A 24 35.74 -28.62 8.84
N THR A 25 35.06 -27.98 7.90
CA THR A 25 35.58 -27.87 6.53
C THR A 25 36.73 -26.87 6.57
N ILE A 26 37.97 -27.36 6.40
CA ILE A 26 39.15 -26.52 6.29
C ILE A 26 39.03 -25.74 4.98
N VAL A 27 38.63 -24.47 5.07
CA VAL A 27 38.71 -23.56 3.93
C VAL A 27 40.19 -23.33 3.65
N ARG A 28 40.66 -23.84 2.51
CA ARG A 28 42.02 -23.68 2.02
C ARG A 28 42.30 -22.18 1.91
N GLN A 29 43.17 -21.68 2.79
CA GLN A 29 43.55 -20.26 2.85
C GLN A 29 44.27 -19.88 1.54
N THR A 30 43.55 -19.28 0.60
CA THR A 30 44.15 -18.58 -0.52
C THR A 30 44.94 -17.41 0.04
N ARG A 31 46.26 -17.41 -0.21
CA ARG A 31 47.19 -16.36 0.23
C ARG A 31 46.74 -14.99 -0.28
N GLY A 32 46.18 -14.21 0.64
CA GLY A 32 45.94 -12.78 0.57
C GLY A 32 45.71 -12.31 2.00
N SER A 33 46.27 -11.16 2.38
CA SER A 33 45.96 -10.59 3.69
C SER A 33 44.45 -10.34 3.79
N VAL A 34 43.87 -10.38 5.00
CA VAL A 34 42.43 -10.06 5.20
C VAL A 34 42.08 -8.69 4.59
N PHE A 35 43.06 -7.77 4.59
CA PHE A 35 42.97 -6.47 3.92
C PHE A 35 42.88 -6.59 2.40
N GLU A 36 43.74 -7.38 1.74
CA GLU A 36 43.67 -7.59 0.29
C GLU A 36 42.38 -8.30 -0.12
N ILE A 37 41.91 -9.28 0.66
CA ILE A 37 40.63 -9.95 0.38
C ILE A 37 39.50 -8.93 0.50
N HIS A 38 39.51 -8.08 1.54
CA HIS A 38 38.52 -7.05 1.72
C HIS A 38 38.56 -6.01 0.59
N GLU A 39 39.73 -5.51 0.21
CA GLU A 39 39.88 -4.55 -0.89
C GLU A 39 39.47 -5.14 -2.23
N HIS A 40 39.89 -6.36 -2.53
CA HIS A 40 39.53 -7.03 -3.77
C HIS A 40 38.02 -7.34 -3.84
N GLN A 41 37.39 -7.59 -2.69
CA GLN A 41 35.95 -7.83 -2.59
C GLN A 41 35.15 -6.51 -2.61
N VAL A 42 35.70 -5.42 -2.05
CA VAL A 42 35.16 -4.06 -2.17
C VAL A 42 35.25 -3.58 -3.62
N GLU A 43 36.37 -3.81 -4.30
CA GLU A 43 36.57 -3.43 -5.70
C GLU A 43 35.69 -4.26 -6.64
N GLN A 44 35.58 -5.58 -6.42
CA GLN A 44 34.61 -6.42 -7.15
C GLN A 44 33.16 -5.99 -6.90
N ASN A 45 32.81 -5.57 -5.68
CA ASN A 45 31.48 -5.06 -5.37
C ASN A 45 31.23 -3.68 -6.01
N ARG A 46 32.25 -2.82 -6.09
CA ARG A 46 32.19 -1.51 -6.76
C ARG A 46 31.99 -1.68 -8.27
N GLN A 47 32.70 -2.64 -8.88
CA GLN A 47 32.53 -2.99 -10.29
C GLN A 47 31.16 -3.65 -10.55
N ARG A 48 30.65 -4.49 -9.64
CA ARG A 48 29.28 -5.05 -9.73
C ARG A 48 28.18 -4.01 -9.52
N GLN A 49 28.42 -2.96 -8.73
CA GLN A 49 27.49 -1.83 -8.58
C GLN A 49 27.51 -0.93 -9.80
N HIS A 50 28.68 -0.68 -10.40
CA HIS A 50 28.81 0.12 -11.61
C HIS A 50 28.24 -0.58 -12.86
N ASN A 51 28.41 -1.91 -12.94
CA ASN A 51 27.84 -2.76 -14.01
C ASN A 51 26.48 -3.35 -13.64
N ARG A 52 25.82 -2.87 -12.59
CA ARG A 52 24.45 -3.32 -12.28
C ARG A 52 23.59 -2.79 -13.43
N PRO A 53 22.94 -3.66 -14.24
CA PRO A 53 21.97 -3.14 -15.19
C PRO A 53 20.99 -2.31 -14.37
N GLU A 54 20.79 -1.04 -14.75
CA GLU A 54 19.67 -0.26 -14.23
C GLU A 54 18.48 -1.19 -14.29
N ARG A 55 17.93 -1.59 -13.14
CA ARG A 55 16.90 -2.63 -13.10
C ARG A 55 15.82 -2.15 -14.06
N PRO A 56 15.64 -2.79 -15.23
CA PRO A 56 14.79 -2.24 -16.26
C PRO A 56 13.43 -2.10 -15.61
N HIS A 57 12.96 -0.86 -15.50
CA HIS A 57 11.71 -0.43 -14.91
C HIS A 57 10.91 -1.60 -14.30
N VAL A 58 11.06 -1.82 -12.98
CA VAL A 58 10.22 -2.77 -12.22
C VAL A 58 8.72 -2.53 -12.49
N ARG A 59 8.38 -1.33 -13.00
CA ARG A 59 7.08 -0.92 -13.52
C ARG A 59 6.54 -1.75 -14.70
N VAL A 60 7.33 -2.15 -15.70
CA VAL A 60 6.79 -2.85 -16.89
C VAL A 60 6.65 -4.35 -16.63
N TRP A 61 7.63 -4.98 -15.98
CA TRP A 61 7.57 -6.42 -15.66
C TRP A 61 6.45 -6.80 -14.67
N ARG A 62 5.90 -5.83 -13.91
CA ARG A 62 4.68 -6.00 -13.09
C ARG A 62 3.43 -6.34 -13.91
N TRP A 63 3.39 -5.97 -15.18
CA TRP A 63 2.25 -6.27 -16.07
C TRP A 63 2.31 -7.70 -16.60
N VAL A 64 3.51 -8.29 -16.71
CA VAL A 64 3.70 -9.63 -17.30
C VAL A 64 3.65 -10.74 -16.24
N LYS A 65 3.90 -10.43 -14.96
CA LYS A 65 3.71 -11.39 -13.86
C LYS A 65 2.23 -11.48 -13.48
N GLY A 66 1.59 -12.56 -13.93
CA GLY A 66 0.19 -12.90 -13.70
C GLY A 66 -0.33 -12.60 -12.28
N GLN A 67 -1.13 -11.55 -12.21
CA GLN A 67 -2.24 -11.30 -11.28
C GLN A 67 -3.45 -10.98 -12.18
N PRO A 68 -4.71 -11.12 -11.73
CA PRO A 68 -5.84 -11.20 -12.64
C PRO A 68 -6.11 -9.84 -13.30
N GLU A 69 -5.59 -9.66 -14.51
CA GLU A 69 -5.97 -8.62 -15.47
C GLU A 69 -7.50 -8.52 -15.61
N VAL A 70 -8.20 -9.61 -15.27
CA VAL A 70 -9.66 -9.71 -15.11
C VAL A 70 -10.24 -8.55 -14.31
N ALA A 71 -9.67 -8.14 -13.17
CA ALA A 71 -10.27 -7.07 -12.35
C ALA A 71 -10.26 -5.72 -13.09
N ILE A 72 -9.15 -5.39 -13.75
CA ILE A 72 -9.00 -4.17 -14.57
C ILE A 72 -9.91 -4.25 -15.79
N GLY A 73 -9.90 -5.39 -16.48
CA GLY A 73 -10.74 -5.63 -17.65
C GLY A 73 -12.23 -5.57 -17.33
N LEU A 74 -12.66 -6.09 -16.17
CA LEU A 74 -14.04 -5.98 -15.70
C LEU A 74 -14.45 -4.52 -15.45
N TRP A 75 -13.55 -3.73 -14.84
CA TRP A 75 -13.83 -2.32 -14.58
C TRP A 75 -13.94 -1.50 -15.88
N LEU A 76 -12.96 -1.65 -16.79
CA LEU A 76 -12.98 -0.97 -18.10
C LEU A 76 -14.15 -1.45 -18.97
N GLY A 77 -14.42 -2.75 -18.97
CA GLY A 77 -15.53 -3.35 -19.69
C GLY A 77 -16.88 -2.83 -19.19
N TRP A 78 -17.02 -2.58 -17.89
CA TRP A 78 -18.23 -1.99 -17.32
C TRP A 78 -18.40 -0.52 -17.75
N LEU A 79 -17.36 0.32 -17.70
CA LEU A 79 -17.42 1.73 -18.13
C LEU A 79 -17.88 1.87 -19.59
N VAL A 80 -17.24 1.10 -20.48
CA VAL A 80 -17.56 1.12 -21.91
C VAL A 80 -18.92 0.45 -22.18
N GLY A 81 -19.18 -0.68 -21.53
CA GLY A 81 -20.41 -1.45 -21.70
C GLY A 81 -21.66 -0.68 -21.31
N PHE A 82 -21.65 0.02 -20.17
CA PHE A 82 -22.77 0.86 -19.75
C PHE A 82 -23.09 1.93 -20.81
N THR A 83 -22.07 2.66 -21.25
CA THR A 83 -22.20 3.77 -22.19
C THR A 83 -22.77 3.30 -23.53
N ILE A 84 -22.27 2.18 -24.05
CA ILE A 84 -22.75 1.60 -25.31
C ILE A 84 -24.19 1.10 -25.17
N CYS A 85 -24.52 0.37 -24.10
CA CYS A 85 -25.86 -0.19 -23.92
C CYS A 85 -26.93 0.90 -23.73
N LEU A 86 -26.65 1.92 -22.93
CA LEU A 86 -27.56 3.06 -22.79
C LEU A 86 -27.69 3.84 -24.10
N GLY A 87 -26.58 4.06 -24.79
CA GLY A 87 -26.51 4.66 -26.12
C GLY A 87 -27.44 3.96 -27.13
N TYR A 88 -27.25 2.65 -27.25
CA TYR A 88 -28.04 1.78 -28.12
C TYR A 88 -29.53 1.83 -27.78
N ARG A 89 -29.87 1.80 -26.49
CA ARG A 89 -31.27 1.86 -26.07
C ARG A 89 -31.93 3.16 -26.42
N VAL A 90 -31.35 4.30 -26.02
CA VAL A 90 -31.86 5.63 -26.39
C VAL A 90 -32.10 5.71 -27.90
N TYR A 91 -31.18 5.18 -28.71
CA TYR A 91 -31.33 5.11 -30.17
C TYR A 91 -32.48 4.23 -30.65
N VAL A 92 -32.57 2.98 -30.20
CA VAL A 92 -33.63 2.03 -30.60
C VAL A 92 -35.00 2.54 -30.17
N ASP A 93 -35.07 3.09 -28.97
CA ASP A 93 -36.30 3.42 -28.30
C ASP A 93 -36.91 4.75 -28.75
N MET A 94 -36.07 5.71 -29.18
CA MET A 94 -36.48 7.07 -29.55
C MET A 94 -36.24 7.38 -31.03
N GLY A 95 -35.60 6.48 -31.78
CA GLY A 95 -35.14 6.74 -33.14
C GLY A 95 -34.02 7.78 -33.19
N VAL A 96 -33.53 8.07 -34.39
CA VAL A 96 -32.40 8.98 -34.63
C VAL A 96 -32.68 10.38 -34.06
N GLU A 97 -33.82 10.97 -34.41
CA GLU A 97 -34.16 12.34 -34.04
C GLU A 97 -34.46 12.48 -32.54
N GLY A 98 -35.21 11.53 -31.98
CA GLY A 98 -35.53 11.52 -30.55
C GLY A 98 -34.29 11.30 -29.69
N ALA A 99 -33.40 10.39 -30.10
CA ALA A 99 -32.12 10.18 -29.44
C ALA A 99 -31.25 11.44 -29.50
N ALA A 100 -31.13 12.07 -30.66
CA ALA A 100 -30.38 13.32 -30.80
C ALA A 100 -30.94 14.41 -29.87
N LYS A 101 -32.27 14.55 -29.81
CA LYS A 101 -32.93 15.50 -28.90
C LYS A 101 -32.62 15.18 -27.43
N PHE A 102 -32.74 13.92 -27.01
CA PHE A 102 -32.44 13.48 -25.65
C PHE A 102 -31.00 13.84 -25.23
N TRP A 103 -30.02 13.52 -26.08
CA TRP A 103 -28.62 13.83 -25.78
C TRP A 103 -28.35 15.33 -25.75
N MET A 104 -28.98 16.11 -26.63
CA MET A 104 -28.85 17.57 -26.65
C MET A 104 -29.47 18.22 -25.41
N ASP A 105 -30.67 17.79 -25.00
CA ASP A 105 -31.35 18.27 -23.79
C ASP A 105 -30.55 17.96 -22.52
N HIS A 106 -29.69 16.94 -22.56
CA HIS A 106 -28.88 16.48 -21.44
C HIS A 106 -27.37 16.67 -21.64
N VAL A 107 -26.95 17.51 -22.60
CA VAL A 107 -25.53 17.69 -22.96
C VAL A 107 -24.65 18.12 -21.79
N ALA A 108 -25.20 18.92 -20.87
CA ALA A 108 -24.49 19.34 -19.66
C ALA A 108 -24.17 18.15 -18.73
N VAL A 109 -25.14 17.24 -18.54
CA VAL A 109 -24.95 16.02 -17.73
C VAL A 109 -23.92 15.11 -18.37
N LEU A 110 -23.94 14.97 -19.70
CA LEU A 110 -22.94 14.22 -20.45
C LEU A 110 -21.55 14.82 -20.32
N GLY A 111 -21.42 16.15 -20.40
CA GLY A 111 -20.16 16.84 -20.21
C GLY A 111 -19.57 16.61 -18.82
N VAL A 112 -20.41 16.66 -17.77
CA VAL A 112 -20.00 16.36 -16.39
C VAL A 112 -19.61 14.89 -16.24
N LEU A 113 -20.38 13.96 -16.79
CA LEU A 113 -20.06 12.53 -16.77
C LEU A 113 -18.74 12.24 -17.47
N ALA A 114 -18.56 12.70 -18.72
CA ALA A 114 -17.32 12.50 -19.47
C ALA A 114 -16.11 13.16 -18.79
N GLY A 115 -16.27 14.36 -18.23
CA GLY A 115 -15.21 15.04 -17.50
C GLY A 115 -14.80 14.29 -16.22
N THR A 116 -15.78 13.84 -15.44
CA THR A 116 -15.51 13.05 -14.21
C THR A 116 -14.96 11.67 -14.51
N GLU A 117 -15.41 11.02 -15.59
CA GLU A 117 -14.86 9.76 -16.07
C GLU A 117 -13.41 9.92 -16.51
N LEU A 118 -13.07 10.97 -17.27
CA LEU A 118 -11.70 11.29 -17.64
C LEU A 118 -10.82 11.50 -16.40
N ILE A 119 -11.29 12.25 -15.41
CA ILE A 119 -10.58 12.43 -14.14
C ILE A 119 -10.38 11.07 -13.45
N CYS A 120 -11.42 10.22 -13.41
CA CYS A 120 -11.36 8.89 -12.81
C CYS A 120 -10.28 8.03 -13.47
N VAL A 121 -10.27 7.97 -14.80
CA VAL A 121 -9.28 7.22 -15.59
C VAL A 121 -7.88 7.78 -15.38
N VAL A 122 -7.70 9.10 -15.40
CA VAL A 122 -6.39 9.73 -15.15
C VAL A 122 -5.87 9.38 -13.75
N VAL A 123 -6.71 9.51 -12.73
CA VAL A 123 -6.34 9.16 -11.35
C VAL A 123 -6.00 7.67 -11.24
N TRP A 124 -6.80 6.80 -11.87
CA TRP A 124 -6.53 5.37 -11.94
C TRP A 124 -5.18 5.07 -12.63
N MET A 125 -4.89 5.70 -13.76
CA MET A 125 -3.60 5.60 -14.47
C MET A 125 -2.41 6.07 -13.62
N VAL A 126 -2.59 7.09 -12.80
CA VAL A 126 -1.56 7.53 -11.85
C VAL A 126 -1.40 6.51 -10.71
N LEU A 127 -2.47 5.86 -10.25
CA LEU A 127 -2.40 4.84 -9.21
C LEU A 127 -1.70 3.55 -9.66
N ILE A 128 -1.98 3.07 -10.88
CA ILE A 128 -1.36 1.84 -11.41
C ILE A 128 0.14 2.03 -11.67
N THR A 129 0.56 3.24 -12.07
CA THR A 129 1.96 3.56 -12.41
C THR A 129 2.75 4.22 -11.27
N GLY A 130 2.03 4.72 -10.26
CA GLY A 130 2.57 5.54 -9.19
C GLY A 130 3.32 4.75 -8.12
N GLU A 131 4.19 5.46 -7.41
CA GLU A 131 4.94 4.91 -6.28
C GLU A 131 4.05 4.77 -5.03
N PRO A 132 3.90 3.57 -4.44
CA PRO A 132 3.12 3.39 -3.22
C PRO A 132 3.85 3.87 -1.95
N GLY A 133 5.15 4.15 -2.05
CA GLY A 133 6.02 4.44 -0.92
C GLY A 133 7.00 3.31 -0.66
N GLN A 134 7.72 2.89 -1.71
CA GLN A 134 8.72 1.85 -1.60
C GLN A 134 9.86 2.24 -0.65
N VAL A 135 10.18 1.34 0.28
CA VAL A 135 11.36 1.44 1.16
C VAL A 135 12.57 0.93 0.37
N ALA A 136 13.49 1.84 0.03
CA ALA A 136 14.63 1.58 -0.84
C ALA A 136 15.97 1.96 -0.18
N THR A 137 16.23 1.42 1.02
CA THR A 137 17.41 1.75 1.86
C THR A 137 18.44 0.63 1.92
N ALA A 138 18.34 -0.38 1.05
CA ALA A 138 19.13 -1.62 1.14
C ALA A 138 20.65 -1.39 1.15
N ASP A 139 21.14 -0.43 0.36
CA ASP A 139 22.58 -0.14 0.29
C ASP A 139 23.12 0.41 1.62
N LYS A 140 22.27 1.10 2.41
CA LYS A 140 22.62 1.61 3.74
C LYS A 140 22.39 0.59 4.84
N ASP A 141 21.35 -0.23 4.71
CA ASP A 141 20.92 -1.15 5.76
C ASP A 141 21.69 -2.47 5.74
N LEU A 142 22.17 -2.91 4.58
CA LEU A 142 22.89 -4.18 4.42
C LEU A 142 24.16 -4.26 5.31
N PRO A 143 25.04 -3.25 5.38
CA PRO A 143 26.19 -3.29 6.29
C PRO A 143 25.80 -3.44 7.77
N ALA A 144 24.75 -2.73 8.19
CA ALA A 144 24.24 -2.80 9.56
C ALA A 144 23.64 -4.19 9.87
N LEU A 145 22.88 -4.75 8.92
CA LEU A 145 22.33 -6.10 9.00
C LEU A 145 23.41 -7.17 9.09
N LEU A 146 24.46 -7.06 8.28
CA LEU A 146 25.60 -7.97 8.32
C LEU A 146 26.35 -7.89 9.66
N THR A 147 26.52 -6.68 10.19
CA THR A 147 27.16 -6.47 11.49
C THR A 147 26.33 -7.08 12.63
N GLN A 148 25.01 -6.90 12.61
CA GLN A 148 24.10 -7.52 13.59
C GLN A 148 24.18 -9.05 13.53
N ALA A 149 24.16 -9.62 12.33
CA ALA A 149 24.27 -11.06 12.13
C ALA A 149 25.64 -11.60 12.59
N ALA A 150 26.73 -10.89 12.30
CA ALA A 150 28.09 -11.26 12.74
C ALA A 150 28.21 -11.27 14.27
N ASN A 151 27.49 -10.37 14.96
CA ASN A 151 27.43 -10.29 16.41
C ASN A 151 26.44 -11.28 17.05
N GLY A 152 25.83 -12.18 16.26
CA GLY A 152 24.90 -13.19 16.75
C GLY A 152 23.50 -12.65 17.11
N TYR A 153 23.18 -11.40 16.73
CA TYR A 153 21.83 -10.89 16.89
C TYR A 153 20.94 -11.44 15.78
N PRO A 154 19.84 -12.15 16.10
CA PRO A 154 18.88 -12.53 15.07
C PRO A 154 18.28 -11.25 14.47
N PRO A 155 18.08 -11.18 13.14
CA PRO A 155 17.29 -10.11 12.58
C PRO A 155 15.90 -10.19 13.22
N LEU A 156 15.55 -9.18 14.03
CA LEU A 156 14.23 -9.05 14.61
C LEU A 156 13.22 -9.12 13.46
N ASP A 157 12.41 -10.18 13.44
CA ASP A 157 11.40 -10.51 12.42
C ASP A 157 10.66 -9.26 11.94
N GLN A 158 10.29 -8.39 12.87
CA GLN A 158 9.42 -7.26 12.59
C GLN A 158 10.14 -5.98 12.15
N SER A 159 11.46 -5.83 12.39
CA SER A 159 12.20 -4.60 12.06
C SER A 159 13.01 -4.69 10.78
N HIS A 160 13.17 -5.88 10.18
CA HIS A 160 13.92 -6.05 8.93
C HIS A 160 13.19 -6.92 7.91
N CYS A 161 13.38 -6.65 6.63
CA CYS A 161 12.94 -7.52 5.54
C CYS A 161 14.14 -8.24 4.96
N THR A 162 14.19 -9.56 5.08
CA THR A 162 15.25 -10.38 4.49
C THR A 162 15.18 -10.44 2.96
N THR A 163 13.97 -10.40 2.37
CA THR A 163 13.78 -10.40 0.92
C THR A 163 14.29 -9.12 0.26
N CYS A 164 13.98 -7.96 0.84
CA CYS A 164 14.40 -6.66 0.30
C CYS A 164 15.74 -6.20 0.87
N VAL A 165 16.22 -6.82 1.96
CA VAL A 165 17.42 -6.42 2.70
C VAL A 165 17.34 -4.96 3.16
N VAL A 166 16.20 -4.58 3.74
CA VAL A 166 15.94 -3.24 4.25
C VAL A 166 15.52 -3.28 5.71
N ALA A 167 15.88 -2.26 6.47
CA ALA A 167 15.22 -1.92 7.71
C ALA A 167 13.79 -1.48 7.39
N LYS A 168 12.82 -2.04 8.11
CA LYS A 168 11.40 -1.76 7.93
C LYS A 168 11.02 -0.61 8.85
N PRO A 169 10.63 0.58 8.32
CA PRO A 169 9.91 1.57 9.10
C PRO A 169 8.70 0.92 9.77
N ILE A 170 8.30 1.42 10.94
CA ILE A 170 7.10 0.96 11.62
C ILE A 170 5.90 1.08 10.68
N ARG A 171 4.99 0.11 10.76
CA ARG A 171 3.83 -0.04 9.87
C ARG A 171 4.16 -0.33 8.40
N SER A 172 5.43 -0.55 8.04
CA SER A 172 5.80 -1.03 6.69
C SER A 172 5.66 -2.55 6.57
N LYS A 173 5.39 -3.04 5.35
CA LYS A 173 5.29 -4.47 5.05
C LYS A 173 5.87 -4.80 3.67
N HIS A 174 6.38 -6.02 3.55
CA HIS A 174 6.77 -6.59 2.27
C HIS A 174 5.53 -7.10 1.55
N CYS A 175 5.28 -6.61 0.34
CA CYS A 175 4.25 -7.16 -0.53
C CYS A 175 4.90 -8.16 -1.49
N ALA A 176 4.55 -9.43 -1.37
CA ALA A 176 5.06 -10.49 -2.25
C ALA A 176 4.68 -10.24 -3.72
N SER A 177 3.45 -9.78 -3.99
CA SER A 177 2.97 -9.48 -5.34
C SER A 177 3.77 -8.36 -6.00
N CYS A 178 4.08 -7.29 -5.24
CA CYS A 178 4.85 -6.16 -5.74
C CYS A 178 6.37 -6.35 -5.66
N GLY A 179 6.86 -7.33 -4.88
CA GLY A 179 8.27 -7.63 -4.66
C GLY A 179 9.04 -6.56 -3.87
N VAL A 180 8.34 -5.70 -3.12
CA VAL A 180 8.94 -4.53 -2.45
C VAL A 180 8.36 -4.32 -1.06
N CYS A 181 9.13 -3.67 -0.17
CA CYS A 181 8.61 -3.14 1.09
C CYS A 181 7.92 -1.80 0.86
N VAL A 182 6.73 -1.62 1.42
CA VAL A 182 5.92 -0.40 1.30
C VAL A 182 5.74 0.22 2.68
N ALA A 183 6.07 1.51 2.82
CA ALA A 183 5.88 2.27 4.05
C ALA A 183 4.40 2.53 4.33
N ARG A 184 3.98 2.41 5.60
CA ARG A 184 2.57 2.46 6.04
C ARG A 184 1.65 1.73 5.04
N MET A 185 1.97 0.47 4.79
CA MET A 185 1.28 -0.34 3.79
C MET A 185 -0.17 -0.54 4.22
N ASP A 186 -1.12 -0.18 3.34
CA ASP A 186 -2.54 -0.42 3.57
C ASP A 186 -2.94 -1.81 3.07
N HIS A 187 -2.79 -2.05 1.78
CA HIS A 187 -3.04 -3.35 1.15
C HIS A 187 -2.39 -3.41 -0.24
N HIS A 188 -2.39 -4.60 -0.84
CA HIS A 188 -2.18 -4.75 -2.28
C HIS A 188 -3.54 -4.76 -2.96
N CYS A 189 -3.78 -3.84 -3.89
CA CYS A 189 -5.07 -3.69 -4.54
C CYS A 189 -5.03 -4.32 -5.93
N VAL A 190 -5.86 -5.34 -6.12
CA VAL A 190 -5.98 -6.06 -7.41
C VAL A 190 -6.55 -5.18 -8.52
N TRP A 191 -7.38 -4.18 -8.19
CA TRP A 191 -8.03 -3.28 -9.14
C TRP A 191 -7.09 -2.23 -9.76
N ILE A 192 -5.95 -1.98 -9.12
CA ILE A 192 -4.90 -1.10 -9.65
C ILE A 192 -3.58 -1.85 -9.87
N ASN A 193 -3.56 -3.16 -9.64
CA ASN A 193 -2.37 -4.03 -9.66
C ASN A 193 -1.13 -3.40 -8.98
N ASN A 194 -1.37 -2.71 -7.85
CA ASN A 194 -0.35 -1.96 -7.14
C ASN A 194 -0.68 -1.90 -5.65
N CYS A 195 0.33 -1.64 -4.83
CA CYS A 195 0.10 -1.40 -3.41
C CYS A 195 -0.56 -0.04 -3.18
N VAL A 196 -1.37 0.02 -2.14
CA VAL A 196 -1.80 1.26 -1.51
C VAL A 196 -0.96 1.44 -0.24
N GLY A 197 -0.24 2.55 -0.14
CA GLY A 197 0.71 2.84 0.93
C GLY A 197 0.89 4.34 1.15
N PHE A 198 1.86 4.73 1.98
CA PHE A 198 2.04 6.12 2.41
C PHE A 198 2.00 7.16 1.28
N GLN A 199 2.61 6.88 0.13
CA GLN A 199 2.73 7.87 -0.95
C GLN A 199 1.50 7.99 -1.86
N ASN A 200 0.63 6.98 -1.95
CA ASN A 200 -0.51 6.99 -2.87
C ASN A 200 -1.88 6.80 -2.19
N HIS A 201 -1.93 6.53 -0.88
CA HIS A 201 -3.19 6.29 -0.14
C HIS A 201 -4.21 7.43 -0.32
N ARG A 202 -3.78 8.70 -0.23
CA ARG A 202 -4.67 9.86 -0.44
C ARG A 202 -5.30 9.87 -1.85
N LEU A 203 -4.51 9.51 -2.85
CA LEU A 203 -4.98 9.44 -4.23
C LEU A 203 -5.94 8.25 -4.42
N PHE A 204 -5.71 7.13 -3.72
CA PHE A 204 -6.64 6.00 -3.70
C PHE A 204 -8.00 6.38 -3.10
N VAL A 205 -8.03 7.16 -2.02
CA VAL A 205 -9.29 7.69 -1.45
C VAL A 205 -9.99 8.62 -2.44
N ALA A 206 -9.24 9.53 -3.08
CA ALA A 206 -9.79 10.41 -4.11
C ALA A 206 -10.37 9.62 -5.30
N PHE A 207 -9.70 8.55 -5.73
CA PHE A 207 -10.18 7.62 -6.74
C PHE A 207 -11.53 7.00 -6.36
N LEU A 208 -11.67 6.48 -5.13
CA LEU A 208 -12.93 5.90 -4.67
C LEU A 208 -14.08 6.94 -4.68
N ILE A 209 -13.80 8.19 -4.29
CA ILE A 209 -14.79 9.28 -4.31
C ILE A 209 -15.21 9.60 -5.75
N VAL A 210 -14.26 9.84 -6.65
CA VAL A 210 -14.55 10.19 -8.05
C VAL A 210 -15.28 9.04 -8.74
N HIS A 211 -14.87 7.79 -8.49
CA HIS A 211 -15.51 6.61 -9.05
C HIS A 211 -16.96 6.47 -8.55
N LEU A 212 -17.22 6.72 -7.26
CA LEU A 212 -18.59 6.72 -6.73
C LEU A 212 -19.47 7.81 -7.36
N VAL A 213 -18.90 8.99 -7.64
CA VAL A 213 -19.59 10.07 -8.37
C VAL A 213 -19.92 9.64 -9.80
N VAL A 214 -18.97 9.05 -10.53
CA VAL A 214 -19.18 8.54 -11.90
C VAL A 214 -20.31 7.50 -11.92
N LEU A 215 -20.28 6.53 -11.00
CA LEU A 215 -21.35 5.54 -10.85
C LEU A 215 -22.72 6.18 -10.59
N GLY A 216 -22.77 7.20 -9.72
CA GLY A 216 -23.99 7.97 -9.44
C GLY A 216 -24.52 8.75 -10.66
N LEU A 217 -23.62 9.34 -11.46
CA LEU A 217 -23.98 10.04 -12.69
C LEU A 217 -24.54 9.10 -13.76
N TYR A 218 -24.01 7.88 -13.88
CA TYR A 218 -24.59 6.85 -14.74
C TYR A 218 -26.01 6.46 -14.31
N LEU A 219 -26.25 6.28 -13.01
CA LEU A 219 -27.60 6.04 -12.48
C LEU A 219 -28.55 7.21 -12.74
N ALA A 220 -28.07 8.45 -12.58
CA ALA A 220 -28.84 9.65 -12.88
C ALA A 220 -29.22 9.73 -14.37
N LEU A 221 -28.27 9.50 -15.27
CA LEU A 221 -28.50 9.51 -16.72
C LEU A 221 -29.51 8.43 -17.15
N PHE A 222 -29.42 7.23 -16.55
CA PHE A 222 -30.40 6.18 -16.77
C PHE A 222 -31.79 6.56 -16.24
N SER A 223 -31.85 7.24 -15.10
CA SER A 223 -33.13 7.68 -14.51
C SER A 223 -33.82 8.76 -15.37
N LEU A 224 -33.04 9.65 -15.99
CA LEU A 224 -33.53 10.62 -16.98
C LEU A 224 -34.08 9.91 -18.22
N TYR A 225 -33.36 8.90 -18.74
CA TYR A 225 -33.84 8.05 -19.83
C TYR A 225 -35.21 7.43 -19.50
N LEU A 226 -35.34 6.77 -18.34
CA LEU A 226 -36.63 6.17 -17.94
C LEU A 226 -37.76 7.20 -17.84
N SER A 227 -37.45 8.39 -17.31
CA SER A 227 -38.45 9.46 -17.11
C SER A 227 -38.94 10.04 -18.43
N SER A 228 -38.10 10.07 -19.47
CA SER A 228 -38.46 10.57 -20.81
C SER A 228 -39.43 9.66 -21.58
N LYS A 229 -39.53 8.39 -21.17
CA LYS A 229 -40.16 7.31 -21.94
C LYS A 229 -41.61 7.03 -21.54
N HIS A 230 -42.13 7.64 -20.47
CA HIS A 230 -43.50 7.46 -19.94
C HIS A 230 -44.00 5.99 -19.94
N THR A 231 -43.10 5.02 -19.82
CA THR A 231 -43.41 3.58 -19.91
C THR A 231 -43.11 2.91 -18.58
N TYR A 232 -43.94 1.92 -18.22
CA TYR A 232 -43.84 1.22 -16.95
C TYR A 232 -42.58 0.33 -16.90
N LEU A 233 -41.97 0.26 -15.71
CA LEU A 233 -40.76 -0.54 -15.43
C LEU A 233 -40.91 -2.01 -15.88
N GLU A 234 -42.11 -2.59 -15.76
CA GLU A 234 -42.40 -3.98 -16.13
C GLU A 234 -42.18 -4.28 -17.62
N VAL A 235 -42.51 -3.33 -18.51
CA VAL A 235 -42.27 -3.48 -19.96
C VAL A 235 -40.77 -3.45 -20.24
N HIS A 236 -40.03 -2.58 -19.56
CA HIS A 236 -38.57 -2.50 -19.69
C HIS A 236 -37.87 -3.76 -19.18
N LEU A 237 -38.30 -4.31 -18.04
CA LEU A 237 -37.71 -5.53 -17.47
C LEU A 237 -37.85 -6.75 -18.40
N ARG A 238 -38.92 -6.82 -19.18
CA ARG A 238 -39.20 -7.93 -20.10
C ARG A 238 -38.35 -7.87 -21.37
N ASP A 239 -38.19 -6.68 -21.95
CA ASP A 239 -37.56 -6.49 -23.26
C ASP A 239 -36.10 -6.01 -23.18
N SER A 240 -35.56 -5.82 -21.96
CA SER A 240 -34.26 -5.17 -21.72
C SER A 240 -33.36 -5.89 -20.71
N LEU A 241 -33.26 -7.21 -20.84
CA LEU A 241 -32.46 -8.04 -19.93
C LEU A 241 -30.97 -7.59 -19.81
N PRO A 242 -30.24 -7.26 -20.90
CA PRO A 242 -28.86 -6.75 -20.79
C PRO A 242 -28.75 -5.44 -19.98
N GLU A 243 -29.72 -4.55 -20.13
CA GLU A 243 -29.73 -3.23 -19.51
C GLU A 243 -30.00 -3.33 -18.02
N VAL A 244 -31.03 -4.08 -17.63
CA VAL A 244 -31.36 -4.39 -16.23
C VAL A 244 -30.15 -5.01 -15.55
N THR A 245 -29.45 -5.90 -16.26
CA THR A 245 -28.21 -6.50 -15.78
C THR A 245 -27.15 -5.45 -15.51
N ILE A 246 -26.90 -4.54 -16.46
CA ILE A 246 -25.92 -3.46 -16.29
C ILE A 246 -26.28 -2.53 -15.12
N ILE A 247 -27.54 -2.10 -14.99
CA ILE A 247 -27.98 -1.21 -13.91
C ILE A 247 -27.88 -1.92 -12.56
N PHE A 248 -28.31 -3.18 -12.50
CA PHE A 248 -28.14 -4.01 -11.32
C PHE A 248 -26.67 -4.05 -10.90
N TRP A 249 -25.76 -4.31 -11.85
CA TRP A 249 -24.32 -4.28 -11.60
C TRP A 249 -23.81 -2.89 -11.21
N THR A 250 -24.36 -1.80 -11.76
CA THR A 250 -24.03 -0.43 -11.35
C THR A 250 -24.41 -0.19 -9.89
N VAL A 251 -25.61 -0.59 -9.47
CA VAL A 251 -26.06 -0.45 -8.07
C VAL A 251 -25.21 -1.30 -7.13
N VAL A 252 -24.90 -2.55 -7.50
CA VAL A 252 -23.98 -3.41 -6.74
C VAL A 252 -22.60 -2.77 -6.63
N SER A 253 -22.10 -2.18 -7.72
CA SER A 253 -20.82 -1.49 -7.75
C SER A 253 -20.82 -0.23 -6.86
N CYS A 254 -21.91 0.55 -6.86
CA CYS A 254 -22.09 1.67 -5.92
C CYS A 254 -21.98 1.20 -4.48
N MET A 255 -22.70 0.15 -4.10
CA MET A 255 -22.66 -0.39 -2.74
C MET A 255 -21.25 -0.87 -2.36
N PHE A 256 -20.59 -1.57 -3.27
CA PHE A 256 -19.23 -2.06 -3.07
C PHE A 256 -18.23 -0.91 -2.90
N VAL A 257 -18.21 0.07 -3.80
CA VAL A 257 -17.31 1.23 -3.75
C VAL A 257 -17.59 2.10 -2.52
N ALA A 258 -18.87 2.31 -2.18
CA ALA A 258 -19.25 3.04 -0.97
C ALA A 258 -18.77 2.34 0.30
N LYS A 259 -18.85 1.01 0.36
CA LYS A 259 -18.30 0.22 1.48
C LYS A 259 -16.79 0.35 1.58
N LEU A 260 -16.06 0.24 0.47
CA LEU A 260 -14.61 0.44 0.44
C LEU A 260 -14.24 1.84 0.92
N LEU A 261 -14.94 2.88 0.43
CA LEU A 261 -14.70 4.26 0.85
C LEU A 261 -14.96 4.43 2.36
N THR A 262 -16.05 3.86 2.87
CA THR A 262 -16.40 3.90 4.29
C THR A 262 -15.31 3.24 5.15
N ASP A 263 -14.79 2.09 4.72
CA ASP A 263 -13.71 1.40 5.43
C ASP A 263 -12.42 2.22 5.45
N GLN A 264 -12.07 2.85 4.33
CA GLN A 264 -10.90 3.72 4.22
C GLN A 264 -11.04 4.97 5.10
N LEU A 265 -12.22 5.61 5.11
CA LEU A 265 -12.50 6.76 5.97
C LEU A 265 -12.47 6.39 7.47
N ASN A 266 -13.02 5.22 7.84
CA ASN A 266 -12.94 4.70 9.20
C ASN A 266 -11.49 4.37 9.61
N GLY A 267 -10.70 3.81 8.70
CA GLY A 267 -9.27 3.56 8.91
C GLY A 267 -8.50 4.86 9.15
N ILE A 268 -8.76 5.89 8.34
CA ILE A 268 -8.19 7.24 8.54
C ILE A 268 -8.62 7.81 9.89
N ALA A 269 -9.92 7.74 10.22
CA ALA A 269 -10.45 8.27 11.48
C ALA A 269 -9.84 7.62 12.72
N ARG A 270 -9.45 6.35 12.64
CA ARG A 270 -8.80 5.59 13.73
C ARG A 270 -7.29 5.47 13.58
N ASN A 271 -6.69 6.17 12.60
CA ASN A 271 -5.28 6.03 12.19
C ASN A 271 -4.79 4.57 12.11
N ILE A 272 -5.56 3.72 11.45
CA ILE A 272 -5.22 2.31 11.24
C ILE A 272 -5.35 1.94 9.76
N THR A 273 -4.38 1.18 9.27
CA THR A 273 -4.43 0.61 7.92
C THR A 273 -5.28 -0.66 7.87
N VAL A 274 -5.78 -1.05 6.70
CA VAL A 274 -6.49 -2.32 6.50
C VAL A 274 -5.62 -3.51 6.88
N ASN A 275 -4.33 -3.49 6.51
CA ASN A 275 -3.38 -4.50 6.93
C ASN A 275 -3.26 -4.60 8.46
N GLU A 276 -3.25 -3.48 9.17
CA GLU A 276 -3.22 -3.45 10.63
C GLU A 276 -4.51 -3.92 11.25
N SER A 277 -5.68 -3.52 10.75
CA SER A 277 -6.96 -3.94 11.31
C SER A 277 -7.18 -5.45 11.18
N ILE A 278 -6.66 -6.08 10.12
CA ILE A 278 -6.73 -7.53 9.93
C ILE A 278 -5.67 -8.26 10.78
N ASN A 279 -4.45 -7.74 10.83
CA ASN A 279 -3.30 -8.45 11.43
C ASN A 279 -2.89 -7.91 12.81
N TRP A 280 -3.73 -7.15 13.50
CA TRP A 280 -3.38 -6.44 14.73
C TRP A 280 -2.77 -7.36 15.80
N LYS A 281 -3.25 -8.60 15.93
CA LYS A 281 -2.73 -9.60 16.89
C LYS A 281 -1.26 -9.97 16.66
N ARG A 282 -0.73 -9.74 15.45
CA ARG A 282 0.66 -10.02 15.09
C ARG A 282 1.60 -8.85 15.38
N TYR A 283 1.05 -7.66 15.62
CA TYR A 283 1.83 -6.45 15.80
C TYR A 283 1.95 -6.12 17.28
N ALA A 284 3.18 -6.22 17.80
CA ALA A 284 3.52 -5.98 19.21
C ALA A 284 3.02 -4.61 19.71
N TYR A 285 3.00 -3.61 18.82
CA TYR A 285 2.55 -2.26 19.14
C TYR A 285 1.02 -2.09 19.11
N LEU A 286 0.25 -3.12 18.72
CA LEU A 286 -1.22 -3.11 18.71
C LEU A 286 -1.86 -4.11 19.67
N ASN A 287 -1.14 -5.15 20.09
CA ASN A 287 -1.69 -6.28 20.87
C ASN A 287 -1.29 -6.19 22.35
N THR A 288 -1.91 -5.29 23.09
CA THR A 288 -1.67 -5.16 24.54
C THR A 288 -2.41 -6.24 25.33
N THR A 289 -1.80 -6.72 26.42
CA THR A 289 -2.45 -7.61 27.39
C THR A 289 -2.73 -6.80 28.65
N PRO A 290 -4.00 -6.52 29.01
CA PRO A 290 -4.31 -5.76 30.22
C PRO A 290 -3.86 -6.53 31.46
N ASP A 291 -3.29 -5.85 32.45
CA ASP A 291 -2.81 -6.47 33.70
C ASP A 291 -3.90 -7.23 34.47
N THR A 292 -5.17 -6.91 34.21
CA THR A 292 -6.35 -7.47 34.87
C THR A 292 -7.07 -8.56 34.07
N SER A 293 -6.64 -8.88 32.85
CA SER A 293 -7.31 -9.88 32.00
C SER A 293 -6.34 -10.64 31.09
N SER A 294 -6.50 -11.95 30.98
CA SER A 294 -5.76 -12.76 30.00
C SER A 294 -6.21 -12.54 28.54
N ALA A 295 -7.21 -11.68 28.29
CA ALA A 295 -7.69 -11.39 26.95
C ALA A 295 -6.82 -10.30 26.28
N VAL A 296 -6.25 -10.63 25.12
CA VAL A 296 -5.49 -9.67 24.30
C VAL A 296 -6.45 -8.61 23.75
N ALA A 297 -6.18 -7.35 24.06
CA ALA A 297 -6.95 -6.19 23.61
C ALA A 297 -6.16 -5.39 22.57
N MET A 298 -6.89 -4.72 21.69
CA MET A 298 -6.29 -3.86 20.69
C MET A 298 -6.07 -2.45 21.26
N ALA A 299 -4.84 -1.95 21.21
CA ALA A 299 -4.49 -0.58 21.58
C ALA A 299 -3.77 0.09 20.41
N ASN A 300 -4.34 1.14 19.83
CA ASN A 300 -3.71 1.84 18.71
C ASN A 300 -2.95 3.09 19.21
N PRO A 301 -1.60 3.07 19.28
CA PRO A 301 -0.83 4.23 19.73
C PRO A 301 -0.81 5.39 18.73
N PHE A 302 -1.27 5.16 17.49
CA PHE A 302 -1.36 6.18 16.45
C PHE A 302 -2.72 6.89 16.43
N ASP A 303 -3.69 6.44 17.24
CA ASP A 303 -5.00 7.08 17.31
C ASP A 303 -4.95 8.27 18.28
N HIS A 304 -5.08 9.47 17.73
CA HIS A 304 -5.11 10.74 18.46
C HIS A 304 -6.48 11.43 18.38
N GLY A 305 -7.53 10.68 18.03
CA GLY A 305 -8.86 11.20 17.74
C GLY A 305 -9.05 11.58 16.27
N TRP A 306 -10.27 11.43 15.78
CA TRP A 306 -10.57 11.45 14.33
C TRP A 306 -10.11 12.73 13.61
N GLN A 307 -10.21 13.90 14.27
CA GLN A 307 -9.77 15.18 13.68
C GLN A 307 -8.26 15.25 13.52
N ALA A 308 -7.50 14.84 14.55
CA ALA A 308 -6.05 14.82 14.52
C ALA A 308 -5.54 13.79 13.51
N ASN A 309 -6.15 12.61 13.48
CA ASN A 309 -5.80 11.54 12.55
C ASN A 309 -6.08 11.93 11.09
N ALA A 310 -7.23 12.54 10.82
CA ALA A 310 -7.55 13.06 9.49
C ALA A 310 -6.56 14.16 9.08
N ARG A 311 -6.24 15.10 9.99
CA ARG A 311 -5.25 16.14 9.73
C ARG A 311 -3.89 15.55 9.41
N GLU A 312 -3.41 14.57 10.18
CA GLU A 312 -2.15 13.87 9.92
C GLU A 312 -2.16 13.21 8.53
N PHE A 313 -3.23 12.49 8.19
CA PHE A 313 -3.35 11.81 6.91
C PHE A 313 -3.29 12.78 5.72
N TRP A 314 -4.04 13.88 5.78
CA TRP A 314 -4.13 14.84 4.68
C TRP A 314 -2.92 15.78 4.61
N THR A 315 -2.26 16.09 5.72
CA THR A 315 -1.08 16.97 5.74
C THR A 315 0.24 16.21 5.61
N ARG A 316 0.24 14.89 5.82
CA ARG A 316 1.46 14.07 5.95
C ARG A 316 2.42 14.60 7.02
N SER A 317 1.88 15.06 8.15
CA SER A 317 2.69 15.59 9.24
C SER A 317 3.68 14.58 9.83
N VAL A 318 3.43 13.27 9.65
CA VAL A 318 4.33 12.19 10.04
C VAL A 318 4.97 11.55 8.81
N ASN A 319 6.31 11.51 8.78
CA ASN A 319 7.06 10.84 7.72
C ASN A 319 7.19 9.34 7.99
N TYR A 320 6.21 8.56 7.54
CA TYR A 320 6.20 7.10 7.69
C TYR A 320 7.28 6.38 6.87
N MET A 321 8.02 7.05 5.99
CA MET A 321 9.18 6.46 5.30
C MET A 321 10.40 6.33 6.24
N ALA A 322 10.45 7.10 7.32
CA ALA A 322 11.59 7.17 8.24
C ALA A 322 11.24 6.85 9.70
N LEU A 323 9.96 6.64 10.01
CA LEU A 323 9.51 6.35 11.36
C LEU A 323 9.86 4.91 11.74
N MET A 324 10.83 4.68 12.62
CA MET A 324 11.27 3.33 13.00
C MET A 324 10.60 2.78 14.26
N HIS A 325 10.07 3.66 15.12
CA HIS A 325 9.49 3.32 16.42
C HIS A 325 8.17 4.03 16.64
N VAL A 326 7.36 3.53 17.57
CA VAL A 326 6.13 4.20 18.00
C VAL A 326 6.50 5.55 18.63
N PRO A 327 5.90 6.67 18.22
CA PRO A 327 6.13 7.96 18.85
C PRO A 327 5.75 7.90 20.34
N THR A 328 6.62 8.39 21.22
CA THR A 328 6.27 8.56 22.64
C THR A 328 5.19 9.63 22.78
N PRO A 329 4.16 9.45 23.63
CA PRO A 329 3.19 10.50 23.92
C PRO A 329 3.91 11.79 24.33
N LYS A 330 3.55 12.94 23.74
CA LYS A 330 4.04 14.22 24.25
C LYS A 330 3.56 14.36 25.69
N ALA A 331 4.47 14.67 26.61
CA ALA A 331 4.10 15.02 27.98
C ALA A 331 3.02 16.12 27.95
N PRO A 332 2.00 16.06 28.83
CA PRO A 332 0.98 17.09 28.88
C PRO A 332 1.64 18.45 29.10
N ASP A 333 1.22 19.43 28.31
CA ASP A 333 1.70 20.81 28.38
C ASP A 333 1.37 21.38 29.76
N GLN A 334 2.38 21.47 30.63
CA GLN A 334 2.24 21.95 32.01
C GLN A 334 1.76 23.41 32.08
N THR A 335 1.76 24.15 30.96
CA THR A 335 1.25 25.52 30.92
C THR A 335 -0.29 25.62 31.01
N LYS A 336 -1.03 24.52 30.83
CA LYS A 336 -2.49 24.50 31.01
C LYS A 336 -2.97 24.18 32.43
N ILE A 337 -2.08 23.83 33.36
CA ILE A 337 -2.47 23.45 34.74
C ILE A 337 -2.47 24.67 35.67
N ILE A 338 -1.91 25.81 35.27
CA ILE A 338 -1.73 26.99 36.16
C ILE A 338 -2.84 28.04 35.97
N SER A 339 -3.83 27.81 35.09
CA SER A 339 -4.88 28.81 34.81
C SER A 339 -6.32 28.33 35.02
N SER A 340 -6.56 27.42 35.97
CA SER A 340 -7.92 27.03 36.41
C SER A 340 -8.17 27.41 37.85
#